data_AF-V5I9T6-F1
#
_entry.id   AF-V5I9T6-F1
#
_cell.length_a   1.000
_cell.length_b   1.000
_cell.length_c   1.000
_cell.angle_alpha   90.00
_cell.angle_beta   90.00
_cell.angle_gamma   90.00
#
_symmetry.space_group_name_H-M   'P 1'
#
loop_
_entity.id
_entity.type
_entity.pdbx_description
1 polymer ?
#
loop_
_entity_poly.entity_id
_entity_poly.type
_entity_poly.pdbx_seq_one_letter_code
_entity_poly.pdbx_strand_id
1 'polypeptide(L)'
;MELLIHVNRRIKMRPMVQLPVEALLTQYQDPAATSFVTNFTIIYLKSGFPRLPIEKQAELVPSVLNALENKPVSHLDSLLLLIIPLLGKVKVPTEPEKVTNLFGLNEKPQIAKHLLDMLLDMILLPYSALSPQTSDSDQQSGSVSLPVPPCMSDSSYKRLTTNNPMKPEELEEIKLGIVKFLGHGVFNNDDILIHLVVAAADTRFGVANLADMELKKVVGSADWSSPHISLPLYSLFLGTQAKNVKPENKKSPANTRIRLKLLTHLCRVTGTGFIFPQCIQIVFDSLYGSHSNTRLKTLALNFSGNIIRYAKEESLGRVAPVLLSGLQKLIKECDEVHQGQTYVLIGMLAQRFPKIVYHDVGLLEMYFTNMENANPDLRLQIREGLLNLILAYKYDILPEEADKDGRLNLIYVLVRCKMSSEEPMVRFSGVRTLATIFPSDHVPSKFLLLVATGDVKDDVSAEAYKALYGTRKNDVD
;
A
#
# COMPACT_ATOMS: atom_id res chain seq x y z
N MET A 1 -3.97 50.70 -19.34
CA MET A 1 -4.67 49.42 -19.61
C MET A 1 -5.13 49.27 -21.07
N GLU A 2 -5.59 50.33 -21.72
CA GLU A 2 -6.03 50.30 -23.14
C GLU A 2 -4.97 49.77 -24.11
N LEU A 3 -3.70 50.14 -23.93
CA LEU A 3 -2.61 49.62 -24.75
C LEU A 3 -2.46 48.08 -24.65
N LEU A 4 -2.61 47.52 -23.45
CA LEU A 4 -2.54 46.07 -23.22
C LEU A 4 -3.71 45.33 -23.87
N ILE A 5 -4.88 45.95 -24.00
CA ILE A 5 -6.03 45.39 -24.72
C ILE A 5 -5.69 45.22 -26.21
N HIS A 6 -5.08 46.24 -26.83
CA HIS A 6 -4.65 46.15 -28.23
C HIS A 6 -3.55 45.10 -28.43
N VAL A 7 -2.58 45.02 -27.52
CA VAL A 7 -1.51 44.00 -27.53
C VAL A 7 -2.11 42.60 -27.41
N ASN A 8 -3.01 42.37 -26.44
CA ASN A 8 -3.68 41.09 -26.24
C ASN A 8 -4.51 40.67 -27.47
N ARG A 9 -5.22 41.61 -28.10
CA ARG A 9 -5.99 41.34 -29.33
C ARG A 9 -5.08 40.90 -30.47
N ARG A 10 -3.94 41.58 -30.67
CA ARG A 10 -2.97 41.22 -31.73
C ARG A 10 -2.29 39.88 -31.48
N ILE A 11 -1.92 39.57 -30.24
CA ILE A 11 -1.32 38.29 -29.84
C ILE A 11 -2.31 37.13 -30.08
N LYS A 12 -3.60 37.32 -29.79
CA LYS A 12 -4.65 36.33 -30.07
C LYS A 12 -4.87 36.11 -31.57
N MET A 13 -4.87 37.18 -32.35
CA MET A 13 -5.10 37.11 -33.81
C MET A 13 -3.90 36.57 -34.59
N ARG A 14 -2.68 36.63 -34.02
CA ARG A 14 -1.45 36.20 -34.69
C ARG A 14 -0.69 35.17 -33.83
N PRO A 15 -0.95 33.86 -34.04
CA PRO A 15 -0.33 32.80 -33.25
C PRO A 15 1.18 32.69 -33.46
N MET A 16 1.72 33.15 -34.59
CA MET A 16 3.17 33.10 -34.90
C MET A 16 4.01 34.20 -34.23
N VAL A 17 3.40 35.19 -33.59
CA VAL A 17 4.16 36.25 -32.91
C VAL A 17 4.80 35.67 -31.65
N GLN A 18 6.12 35.65 -31.60
CA GLN A 18 6.89 35.19 -30.45
C GLN A 18 7.04 36.31 -29.41
N LEU A 19 6.75 35.99 -28.16
CA LEU A 19 6.97 36.88 -27.02
C LEU A 19 8.40 36.68 -26.46
N PRO A 20 9.01 37.70 -25.85
CA PRO A 20 10.35 37.62 -25.28
C PRO A 20 10.31 36.86 -23.94
N VAL A 21 10.17 35.53 -24.00
CA VAL A 21 9.94 34.67 -22.83
C VAL A 21 11.07 34.77 -21.80
N GLU A 22 12.33 34.81 -22.23
CA GLU A 22 13.48 34.95 -21.32
C GLU A 22 13.43 36.26 -20.52
N ALA A 23 13.19 37.39 -21.20
CA ALA A 23 13.07 38.69 -20.53
C ALA A 23 11.86 38.72 -19.59
N LEU A 24 10.75 38.07 -19.97
CA LEU A 24 9.58 37.92 -19.10
C LEU A 24 9.87 37.06 -17.86
N LEU A 25 10.71 36.02 -17.98
CA LEU A 25 11.14 35.21 -16.83
C LEU A 25 12.03 36.02 -15.88
N THR A 26 12.99 36.79 -16.41
CA THR A 26 13.81 37.70 -15.60
C THR A 26 12.95 38.73 -14.86
N GLN A 27 11.97 39.33 -15.56
CA GLN A 27 11.02 40.25 -14.95
C GLN A 27 10.12 39.57 -13.89
N TYR A 28 9.79 38.30 -14.09
CA TYR A 28 8.97 37.54 -13.14
C TYR A 28 9.75 37.19 -11.86
N GLN A 29 11.06 36.98 -11.98
CA GLN A 29 11.97 36.73 -10.86
C GLN A 29 12.28 37.98 -10.03
N ASP A 30 12.18 39.17 -10.63
CA ASP A 30 12.50 40.44 -9.97
C ASP A 30 11.64 40.66 -8.69
N PRO A 31 12.26 40.71 -7.49
CA PRO A 31 11.56 41.00 -6.24
C PRO A 31 10.95 42.41 -6.19
N ALA A 32 11.47 43.36 -6.98
CA ALA A 32 10.99 44.74 -7.02
C ALA A 32 9.77 44.94 -7.93
N ALA A 33 9.38 43.91 -8.70
CA ALA A 33 8.22 43.99 -9.58
C ALA A 33 6.91 44.14 -8.78
N THR A 34 6.07 45.09 -9.17
CA THR A 34 4.75 45.27 -8.52
C THR A 34 3.83 44.09 -8.82
N SER A 35 2.87 43.83 -7.94
CA SER A 35 1.88 42.75 -8.10
C SER A 35 1.12 42.84 -9.45
N PHE A 36 0.84 44.07 -9.90
CA PHE A 36 0.25 44.34 -11.19
C PHE A 36 1.14 43.83 -12.34
N VAL A 37 2.43 44.16 -12.32
CA VAL A 37 3.40 43.73 -13.33
C VAL A 37 3.52 42.20 -13.32
N THR A 38 3.68 41.58 -12.15
CA THR A 38 3.78 40.11 -12.01
C THR A 38 2.56 39.38 -12.59
N ASN A 39 1.35 39.91 -12.37
CA ASN A 39 0.10 39.33 -12.87
C ASN A 39 -0.02 39.43 -14.41
N PHE A 40 0.49 40.48 -15.03
CA PHE A 40 0.53 40.57 -16.50
C PHE A 40 1.66 39.74 -17.11
N THR A 41 2.83 39.70 -16.46
CA THR A 41 3.97 38.90 -16.90
C THR A 41 3.59 37.43 -17.00
N ILE A 42 2.86 36.87 -16.02
CA ILE A 42 2.41 35.47 -16.11
C ILE A 42 1.42 35.23 -17.26
N ILE A 43 0.54 36.18 -17.59
CA ILE A 43 -0.38 36.05 -18.73
C ILE A 43 0.41 35.97 -20.05
N TYR A 44 1.45 36.79 -20.18
CA TYR A 44 2.33 36.76 -21.35
C TYR A 44 3.24 35.52 -21.39
N LEU A 45 3.70 35.02 -20.24
CA LEU A 45 4.40 33.74 -20.16
C LEU A 45 3.50 32.58 -20.61
N LYS A 46 2.26 32.50 -20.11
CA LYS A 46 1.29 31.46 -20.53
C LYS A 46 1.00 31.46 -22.02
N SER A 47 0.96 32.64 -22.65
CA SER A 47 0.66 32.76 -24.08
C SER A 47 1.89 32.66 -24.98
N GLY A 48 3.07 33.01 -24.47
CA GLY A 48 4.32 33.07 -25.21
C GLY A 48 5.18 31.81 -25.11
N PHE A 49 5.12 31.11 -23.98
CA PHE A 49 5.92 29.91 -23.72
C PHE A 49 5.56 28.75 -24.66
N PRO A 50 4.27 28.40 -24.90
CA PRO A 50 3.90 27.33 -25.83
C PRO A 50 4.26 27.59 -27.29
N ARG A 51 4.57 28.85 -27.67
CA ARG A 51 4.91 29.25 -29.04
C ARG A 51 6.37 29.00 -29.39
N LEU A 52 7.23 28.82 -28.39
CA LEU A 52 8.65 28.53 -28.61
C LEU A 52 8.83 27.14 -29.24
N PRO A 53 9.94 26.90 -29.94
CA PRO A 53 10.35 25.54 -30.31
C PRO A 53 10.51 24.66 -29.06
N ILE A 54 10.14 23.38 -29.14
CA ILE A 54 10.13 22.44 -28.02
C ILE A 54 11.51 22.34 -27.33
N GLU A 55 12.60 22.40 -28.10
CA GLU A 55 13.97 22.38 -27.59
C GLU A 55 14.25 23.57 -26.65
N LYS A 56 13.89 24.78 -27.09
CA LYS A 56 14.02 26.00 -26.26
C LYS A 56 13.09 25.99 -25.05
N GLN A 57 11.88 25.42 -25.18
CA GLN A 57 10.99 25.27 -24.04
C GLN A 57 11.61 24.36 -22.97
N ALA A 58 12.22 23.24 -23.38
CA ALA A 58 12.88 22.30 -22.49
C ALA A 58 14.12 22.91 -21.79
N GLU A 59 14.90 23.74 -22.50
CA GLU A 59 16.04 24.47 -21.92
C GLU A 59 15.63 25.48 -20.85
N LEU A 60 14.43 26.08 -20.97
CA LEU A 60 13.94 27.07 -20.02
C LEU A 60 13.24 26.48 -18.78
N VAL A 61 12.98 25.16 -18.74
CA VAL A 61 12.30 24.50 -17.61
C VAL A 61 12.98 24.79 -16.25
N PRO A 62 14.32 24.68 -16.10
CA PRO A 62 14.97 25.00 -14.84
C PRO A 62 14.79 26.48 -14.43
N SER A 63 14.86 27.40 -15.38
CA SER A 63 14.64 28.84 -15.14
C SER A 63 13.22 29.14 -14.69
N VAL A 64 12.21 28.45 -15.25
CA VAL A 64 10.82 28.56 -14.82
C VAL A 64 10.67 28.08 -13.37
N LEU A 65 11.21 26.90 -13.03
CA LEU A 65 11.15 26.35 -11.66
C LEU A 65 11.78 27.28 -10.63
N ASN A 66 12.93 27.87 -10.96
CA ASN A 66 13.59 28.84 -10.08
C ASN A 66 12.76 30.12 -9.88
N ALA A 67 11.96 30.52 -10.89
CA ALA A 67 11.12 31.71 -10.85
C ALA A 67 9.83 31.56 -10.02
N LEU A 68 9.53 30.36 -9.54
CA LEU A 68 8.31 30.06 -8.77
C LEU A 68 8.39 30.46 -7.30
N GLU A 69 9.56 30.80 -6.79
CA GLU A 69 9.76 31.11 -5.39
C GLU A 69 8.94 32.32 -4.92
N ASN A 70 8.28 32.17 -3.76
CA ASN A 70 7.42 33.19 -3.14
C ASN A 70 6.27 33.70 -4.02
N LYS A 71 5.81 32.92 -5.00
CA LYS A 71 4.67 33.28 -5.88
C LYS A 71 3.34 32.65 -5.41
N PRO A 72 2.20 33.25 -5.76
CA PRO A 72 0.87 32.70 -5.42
C PRO A 72 0.65 31.29 -5.99
N VAL A 73 -0.12 30.45 -5.29
CA VAL A 73 -0.40 29.06 -5.71
C VAL A 73 -1.02 28.96 -7.11
N SER A 74 -1.88 29.92 -7.48
CA SER A 74 -2.46 29.98 -8.83
C SER A 74 -1.40 30.16 -9.93
N HIS A 75 -0.32 30.88 -9.63
CA HIS A 75 0.80 31.07 -10.55
C HIS A 75 1.67 29.83 -10.62
N LEU A 76 1.93 29.19 -9.47
CA LEU A 76 2.63 27.90 -9.38
C LEU A 76 1.93 26.88 -10.27
N ASP A 77 0.63 26.66 -10.03
CA ASP A 77 -0.16 25.68 -10.78
C ASP A 77 -0.09 25.93 -12.28
N SER A 78 -0.23 27.20 -12.69
CA SER A 78 -0.26 27.53 -14.11
C SER A 78 1.07 27.32 -14.82
N LEU A 79 2.18 27.66 -14.18
CA LEU A 79 3.51 27.49 -14.78
C LEU A 79 3.96 26.03 -14.73
N LEU A 80 3.61 25.30 -13.65
CA LEU A 80 3.88 23.87 -13.55
C LEU A 80 3.15 23.06 -14.64
N LEU A 81 1.88 23.38 -14.92
CA LEU A 81 1.13 22.75 -16.01
C LEU A 81 1.75 22.97 -17.40
N LEU A 82 2.52 24.05 -17.59
CA LEU A 82 3.24 24.30 -18.84
C LEU A 82 4.51 23.45 -18.97
N ILE A 83 5.22 23.22 -17.87
CA ILE A 83 6.51 22.51 -17.90
C ILE A 83 6.38 20.99 -17.78
N ILE A 84 5.32 20.47 -17.16
CA ILE A 84 5.13 19.03 -16.95
C ILE A 84 5.23 18.22 -18.26
N PRO A 85 4.58 18.63 -19.37
CA PRO A 85 4.72 17.92 -20.65
C PRO A 85 6.12 17.92 -21.25
N LEU A 86 6.98 18.83 -20.79
CA LEU A 86 8.34 18.99 -21.28
C LEU A 86 9.35 18.19 -20.48
N LEU A 87 9.00 17.72 -19.27
CA LEU A 87 9.91 17.01 -18.37
C LEU A 87 10.58 15.79 -19.03
N GLY A 88 9.85 15.08 -19.90
CA GLY A 88 10.40 13.95 -20.66
C GLY A 88 11.39 14.32 -21.77
N LYS A 89 11.45 15.62 -22.14
CA LYS A 89 12.27 16.16 -23.23
C LYS A 89 13.43 17.01 -22.72
N VAL A 90 13.49 17.28 -21.41
CA VAL A 90 14.61 17.98 -20.79
C VAL A 90 15.87 17.11 -20.87
N LYS A 91 16.96 17.67 -21.37
CA LYS A 91 18.27 17.02 -21.35
C LYS A 91 18.83 17.11 -19.93
N VAL A 92 18.60 16.07 -19.14
CA VAL A 92 19.13 15.99 -17.78
C VAL A 92 20.56 15.43 -17.83
N PRO A 93 21.56 16.10 -17.24
CA PRO A 93 22.92 15.58 -17.17
C PRO A 93 22.98 14.22 -16.46
N THR A 94 23.96 13.38 -16.79
CA THR A 94 24.15 12.06 -16.15
C THR A 94 24.77 12.15 -14.75
N GLU A 95 25.40 13.28 -14.42
CA GLU A 95 26.10 13.47 -13.15
C GLU A 95 25.14 14.00 -12.06
N PRO A 96 25.01 13.32 -10.91
CA PRO A 96 24.00 13.61 -9.90
C PRO A 96 24.12 15.03 -9.32
N GLU A 97 25.34 15.53 -9.06
CA GLU A 97 25.55 16.89 -8.54
C GLU A 97 25.09 17.97 -9.52
N LYS A 98 25.31 17.75 -10.82
CA LYS A 98 24.85 18.67 -11.87
C LYS A 98 23.33 18.61 -12.05
N VAL A 99 22.70 17.46 -11.84
CA VAL A 99 21.24 17.32 -11.86
C VAL A 99 20.60 18.11 -10.72
N THR A 100 21.14 17.96 -9.51
CA THR A 100 20.66 18.67 -8.33
C THR A 100 20.79 20.19 -8.49
N ASN A 101 21.95 20.65 -8.96
CA ASN A 101 22.22 22.07 -9.17
C ASN A 101 21.42 22.67 -10.34
N LEU A 102 21.07 21.86 -11.35
CA LEU A 102 20.32 22.34 -12.51
C LEU A 102 18.94 22.88 -12.09
N PHE A 103 18.23 22.16 -11.24
CA PHE A 103 16.86 22.52 -10.85
C PHE A 103 16.74 23.33 -9.56
N GLY A 104 17.77 23.35 -8.71
CA GLY A 104 17.76 24.11 -7.45
C GLY A 104 16.67 23.68 -6.45
N LEU A 105 16.09 22.49 -6.63
CA LEU A 105 14.91 22.04 -5.87
C LEU A 105 15.25 21.65 -4.42
N ASN A 106 16.51 21.30 -4.14
CA ASN A 106 16.98 20.99 -2.78
C ASN A 106 16.94 22.19 -1.85
N GLU A 107 17.13 23.40 -2.38
CA GLU A 107 17.08 24.65 -1.62
C GLU A 107 15.62 25.11 -1.41
N LYS A 108 14.66 24.53 -2.15
CA LYS A 108 13.26 24.97 -2.21
C LYS A 108 12.27 23.82 -1.95
N PRO A 109 12.21 23.28 -0.72
CA PRO A 109 11.42 22.09 -0.40
C PRO A 109 9.91 22.27 -0.62
N GLN A 110 9.39 23.50 -0.50
CA GLN A 110 7.97 23.77 -0.76
C GLN A 110 7.60 23.61 -2.24
N ILE A 111 8.48 24.06 -3.14
CA ILE A 111 8.27 23.96 -4.59
C ILE A 111 8.44 22.50 -5.02
N ALA A 112 9.45 21.82 -4.49
CA ALA A 112 9.66 20.39 -4.72
C ALA A 112 8.43 19.57 -4.33
N LYS A 113 7.87 19.82 -3.15
CA LYS A 113 6.64 19.15 -2.69
C LYS A 113 5.44 19.46 -3.59
N HIS A 114 5.22 20.72 -3.95
CA HIS A 114 4.09 21.11 -4.81
C HIS A 114 4.21 20.52 -6.22
N LEU A 115 5.43 20.44 -6.75
CA LEU A 115 5.72 19.76 -8.01
C LEU A 115 5.42 18.26 -7.89
N LEU A 116 5.94 17.56 -6.87
CA LEU A 116 5.65 16.15 -6.65
C LEU A 116 4.15 15.87 -6.51
N ASP A 117 3.41 16.69 -5.77
CA ASP A 117 1.95 16.57 -5.64
C ASP A 117 1.26 16.70 -7.02
N MET A 118 1.71 17.64 -7.86
CA MET A 118 1.17 17.82 -9.21
C MET A 118 1.54 16.67 -10.16
N LEU A 119 2.76 16.14 -10.06
CA LEU A 119 3.19 14.97 -10.82
C LEU A 119 2.36 13.74 -10.45
N LEU A 120 2.07 13.54 -9.16
CA LEU A 120 1.22 12.45 -8.69
C LEU A 120 -0.20 12.59 -9.24
N ASP A 121 -0.79 13.78 -9.17
CA ASP A 121 -2.13 14.04 -9.70
C ASP A 121 -2.20 13.81 -11.23
N MET A 122 -1.15 14.14 -11.98
CA MET A 122 -1.06 13.85 -13.42
C MET A 122 -0.96 12.35 -13.73
N ILE A 123 -0.19 11.59 -12.94
CA ILE A 123 -0.11 10.14 -13.09
C ILE A 123 -1.46 9.48 -12.76
N LEU A 124 -2.17 9.98 -11.75
CA LEU A 124 -3.48 9.49 -11.33
C LEU A 124 -4.60 9.79 -12.33
N LEU A 125 -4.45 10.81 -13.19
CA LEU A 125 -5.45 11.19 -14.16
C LEU A 125 -5.75 10.02 -15.13
N PRO A 126 -6.98 9.49 -15.17
CA PRO A 126 -7.32 8.39 -16.05
C PRO A 126 -7.56 8.90 -17.47
N TYR A 127 -7.20 8.10 -18.47
CA TYR A 127 -7.39 8.43 -19.89
C TYR A 127 -8.88 8.65 -20.26
N SER A 128 -9.79 7.94 -19.58
CA SER A 128 -11.24 8.07 -19.79
C SER A 128 -11.81 9.41 -19.32
N ALA A 129 -11.10 10.14 -18.44
CA ALA A 129 -11.54 11.45 -18.00
C ALA A 129 -11.21 12.58 -19.00
N LEU A 130 -10.54 12.26 -20.11
CA LEU A 130 -10.23 13.19 -21.19
C LEU A 130 -11.27 13.15 -22.32
N SER A 131 -12.05 12.07 -22.43
CA SER A 131 -13.15 11.95 -23.39
C SER A 131 -14.44 12.43 -22.74
N PRO A 132 -15.08 13.52 -23.22
CA PRO A 132 -16.45 13.82 -22.80
C PRO A 132 -17.32 12.64 -23.25
N GLN A 133 -17.84 11.86 -22.30
CA GLN A 133 -18.90 10.93 -22.63
C GLN A 133 -20.09 11.77 -23.08
N THR A 134 -20.43 11.70 -24.36
CA THR A 134 -21.76 12.06 -24.85
C THR A 134 -22.72 11.06 -24.21
N SER A 135 -23.26 11.42 -23.05
CA SER A 135 -24.43 10.75 -22.52
C SER A 135 -25.60 11.11 -23.45
N ASP A 136 -25.91 10.22 -24.40
CA ASP A 136 -27.22 10.15 -25.03
C ASP A 136 -28.24 9.79 -23.94
N SER A 137 -28.71 10.80 -23.23
CA SER A 137 -29.99 10.81 -22.52
C SER A 137 -30.28 12.22 -22.04
N ASP A 138 -31.24 12.86 -22.71
CA ASP A 138 -31.88 14.12 -22.36
C ASP A 138 -32.18 14.27 -20.86
N GLN A 139 -31.70 15.34 -20.22
CA GLN A 139 -32.54 16.45 -19.68
C GLN A 139 -31.77 17.35 -18.69
N GLN A 140 -31.89 18.66 -18.94
CA GLN A 140 -31.83 19.79 -18.00
C GLN A 140 -30.45 20.30 -17.49
N SER A 141 -30.06 21.44 -18.07
CA SER A 141 -29.36 22.58 -17.45
C SER A 141 -28.53 22.34 -16.18
N GLY A 142 -27.21 22.36 -16.33
CA GLY A 142 -26.25 22.60 -15.23
C GLY A 142 -25.05 21.67 -15.24
N SER A 143 -23.92 22.14 -15.80
CA SER A 143 -22.57 21.54 -15.71
C SER A 143 -22.48 20.01 -15.75
N VAL A 144 -22.18 19.44 -16.92
CA VAL A 144 -21.74 18.03 -17.04
C VAL A 144 -20.40 17.88 -16.32
N SER A 145 -20.43 17.57 -15.02
CA SER A 145 -19.22 17.22 -14.27
C SER A 145 -18.92 15.75 -14.48
N LEU A 146 -17.83 15.45 -15.18
CA LEU A 146 -17.25 14.10 -15.21
C LEU A 146 -17.00 13.63 -13.76
N PRO A 147 -17.31 12.38 -13.40
CA PRO A 147 -17.10 11.88 -12.04
C PRO A 147 -15.61 11.96 -11.68
N VAL A 148 -15.31 12.50 -10.49
CA VAL A 148 -13.93 12.67 -10.00
C VAL A 148 -13.25 11.30 -9.94
N PRO A 149 -12.07 11.13 -10.58
CA PRO A 149 -11.36 9.86 -10.56
C PRO A 149 -11.01 9.36 -9.14
N PRO A 150 -10.89 8.03 -8.95
CA PRO A 150 -10.35 7.44 -7.72
C PRO A 150 -9.00 8.07 -7.33
N CYS A 151 -8.76 8.26 -6.03
CA CYS A 151 -7.57 8.92 -5.46
C CYS A 151 -7.42 10.43 -5.69
N MET A 152 -8.26 11.06 -6.51
CA MET A 152 -8.18 12.49 -6.79
C MET A 152 -9.23 13.26 -5.98
N SER A 153 -8.95 14.53 -5.69
CA SER A 153 -9.94 15.48 -5.18
C SER A 153 -10.58 16.25 -6.34
N ASP A 154 -11.78 16.80 -6.11
CA ASP A 154 -12.47 17.64 -7.09
C ASP A 154 -11.63 18.86 -7.49
N SER A 155 -10.92 19.45 -6.52
CA SER A 155 -9.97 20.55 -6.75
C SER A 155 -8.78 20.16 -7.64
N SER A 156 -8.13 19.02 -7.38
CA SER A 156 -7.03 18.51 -8.21
C SER A 156 -7.50 18.16 -9.61
N TYR A 157 -8.68 17.53 -9.72
CA TYR A 157 -9.24 17.15 -11.01
C TYR A 157 -9.59 18.38 -11.86
N LYS A 158 -10.30 19.36 -11.28
CA LYS A 158 -10.60 20.63 -11.96
C LYS A 158 -9.33 21.39 -12.33
N ARG A 159 -8.31 21.41 -11.47
CA ARG A 159 -7.03 22.06 -11.74
C ARG A 159 -6.36 21.52 -13.01
N LEU A 160 -6.46 20.22 -13.27
CA LEU A 160 -5.80 19.57 -14.40
C LEU A 160 -6.63 19.59 -15.68
N THR A 161 -7.96 19.52 -15.58
CA THR A 161 -8.86 19.44 -16.74
C THR A 161 -9.39 20.79 -17.21
N THR A 162 -9.51 21.78 -16.31
CA THR A 162 -10.04 23.10 -16.65
C THR A 162 -9.02 23.85 -17.51
N ASN A 163 -9.39 24.13 -18.77
CA ASN A 163 -8.60 24.86 -19.77
C ASN A 163 -7.40 24.10 -20.39
N ASN A 164 -7.33 22.78 -20.28
CA ASN A 164 -6.28 21.99 -20.93
C ASN A 164 -6.82 20.68 -21.52
N PRO A 165 -7.54 20.73 -22.66
CA PRO A 165 -8.01 19.53 -23.34
C PRO A 165 -6.80 18.78 -23.92
N MET A 166 -6.42 17.66 -23.31
CA MET A 166 -5.33 16.81 -23.78
C MET A 166 -5.88 15.57 -24.45
N LYS A 167 -5.19 15.08 -25.48
CA LYS A 167 -5.50 13.77 -26.07
C LYS A 167 -4.97 12.62 -25.19
N PRO A 168 -5.59 11.42 -25.25
CA PRO A 168 -5.09 10.27 -24.52
C PRO A 168 -3.63 9.89 -24.85
N GLU A 169 -3.19 10.09 -26.08
CA GLU A 169 -1.80 9.85 -26.52
C GLU A 169 -0.83 10.85 -25.90
N GLU A 170 -1.21 12.13 -25.85
CA GLU A 170 -0.42 13.20 -25.23
C GLU A 170 -0.27 12.94 -23.73
N LEU A 171 -1.34 12.48 -23.06
CA LEU A 171 -1.26 12.11 -21.64
C LEU A 171 -0.30 10.92 -21.41
N GLU A 172 -0.26 9.93 -22.30
CA GLU A 172 0.72 8.84 -22.20
C GLU A 172 2.16 9.37 -22.30
N GLU A 173 2.44 10.23 -23.29
CA GLU A 173 3.76 10.85 -23.45
C GLU A 173 4.15 11.67 -22.21
N ILE A 174 3.22 12.41 -21.64
CA ILE A 174 3.42 13.18 -20.40
C ILE A 174 3.78 12.22 -19.26
N LYS A 175 2.98 11.16 -19.02
CA LYS A 175 3.26 10.20 -17.94
C LYS A 175 4.61 9.50 -18.13
N LEU A 176 4.95 9.10 -19.35
CA LEU A 176 6.28 8.54 -19.67
C LEU A 176 7.39 9.55 -19.35
N GLY A 177 7.19 10.82 -19.69
CA GLY A 177 8.11 11.90 -19.40
C GLY A 177 8.31 12.12 -17.91
N ILE A 178 7.23 12.08 -17.13
CA ILE A 178 7.28 12.18 -15.66
C ILE A 178 8.09 11.03 -15.07
N VAL A 179 7.80 9.78 -15.44
CA VAL A 179 8.52 8.63 -14.87
C VAL A 179 10.02 8.67 -15.23
N LYS A 180 10.36 9.04 -16.47
CA LYS A 180 11.75 9.27 -16.87
C LYS A 180 12.39 10.35 -16.01
N PHE A 181 11.73 11.50 -15.84
CA PHE A 181 12.23 12.60 -15.03
C PHE A 181 12.51 12.19 -13.58
N LEU A 182 11.58 11.45 -12.95
CA LEU A 182 11.77 10.91 -11.60
C LEU A 182 12.96 9.94 -11.53
N GLY A 183 13.22 9.16 -12.59
CA GLY A 183 14.35 8.25 -12.70
C GLY A 183 15.73 8.91 -12.83
N HIS A 184 15.82 10.21 -13.11
CA HIS A 184 17.11 10.92 -13.22
C HIS A 184 17.71 11.32 -11.85
N GLY A 185 17.08 10.96 -10.73
CA GLY A 185 17.61 11.25 -9.40
C GLY A 185 17.49 12.72 -8.98
N VAL A 186 16.50 13.44 -9.52
CA VAL A 186 16.20 14.85 -9.15
C VAL A 186 15.67 14.96 -7.71
N PHE A 187 14.96 13.94 -7.25
CA PHE A 187 14.35 13.87 -5.92
C PHE A 187 14.86 12.67 -5.15
N ASN A 188 14.66 12.68 -3.83
CA ASN A 188 14.95 11.54 -2.98
C ASN A 188 14.08 10.33 -3.37
N ASN A 189 14.68 9.14 -3.30
CA ASN A 189 14.03 7.87 -3.62
C ASN A 189 12.75 7.62 -2.79
N ASP A 190 12.73 8.08 -1.54
CA ASP A 190 11.59 7.91 -0.63
C ASP A 190 10.38 8.74 -1.08
N ASP A 191 10.60 9.94 -1.61
CA ASP A 191 9.54 10.86 -2.02
C ASP A 191 8.89 10.44 -3.36
N ILE A 192 9.67 9.81 -4.24
CA ILE A 192 9.21 9.37 -5.58
C ILE A 192 8.54 8.01 -5.58
N LEU A 193 8.70 7.23 -4.50
CA LEU A 193 8.22 5.84 -4.44
C LEU A 193 6.72 5.76 -4.75
N ILE A 194 5.92 6.64 -4.14
CA ILE A 194 4.46 6.66 -4.35
C ILE A 194 4.11 6.90 -5.82
N HIS A 195 4.81 7.82 -6.50
CA HIS A 195 4.59 8.13 -7.91
C HIS A 195 4.89 6.93 -8.80
N LEU A 196 6.01 6.23 -8.55
CA LEU A 196 6.39 5.05 -9.31
C LEU A 196 5.43 3.88 -9.08
N VAL A 197 4.95 3.68 -7.85
CA VAL A 197 3.95 2.64 -7.54
C VAL A 197 2.64 2.88 -8.27
N VAL A 198 2.19 4.14 -8.32
CA VAL A 198 0.96 4.51 -9.05
C VAL A 198 1.17 4.41 -10.56
N ALA A 199 2.32 4.86 -11.09
CA ALA A 199 2.64 4.74 -12.51
C ALA A 199 2.75 3.28 -12.96
N ALA A 200 3.28 2.39 -12.12
CA ALA A 200 3.30 0.95 -12.36
C ALA A 200 1.89 0.32 -12.40
N ALA A 201 0.88 1.01 -11.84
CA ALA A 201 -0.52 0.64 -11.91
C ALA A 201 -1.25 1.26 -13.12
N ASP A 202 -0.59 2.01 -14.00
CA ASP A 202 -1.21 2.65 -15.16
C ASP A 202 -1.76 1.63 -16.15
N THR A 203 -2.83 1.96 -16.87
CA THR A 203 -3.49 1.06 -17.84
C THR A 203 -2.64 0.79 -19.09
N ARG A 204 -1.81 1.76 -19.53
CA ARG A 204 -0.95 1.60 -20.69
C ARG A 204 0.36 0.91 -20.30
N PHE A 205 0.74 -0.11 -21.08
CA PHE A 205 1.90 -0.94 -20.77
C PHE A 205 3.22 -0.16 -20.79
N GLY A 206 3.39 0.80 -21.69
CA GLY A 206 4.63 1.58 -21.80
C GLY A 206 4.98 2.30 -20.50
N VAL A 207 3.99 3.00 -19.92
CA VAL A 207 4.13 3.70 -18.64
C VAL A 207 4.40 2.71 -17.51
N ALA A 208 3.59 1.66 -17.41
CA ALA A 208 3.70 0.68 -16.35
C ALA A 208 5.06 -0.06 -16.34
N ASN A 209 5.55 -0.46 -17.50
CA ASN A 209 6.83 -1.17 -17.63
C ASN A 209 8.02 -0.28 -17.27
N LEU A 210 8.03 0.96 -17.75
CA LEU A 210 9.11 1.91 -17.42
C LEU A 210 9.11 2.23 -15.92
N ALA A 211 7.93 2.43 -15.33
CA ALA A 211 7.79 2.63 -13.89
C ALA A 211 8.25 1.40 -13.08
N ASP A 212 7.87 0.18 -13.47
CA ASP A 212 8.31 -1.05 -12.80
C ASP A 212 9.85 -1.24 -12.88
N MET A 213 10.51 -0.80 -13.96
CA MET A 213 11.97 -0.84 -14.07
C MET A 213 12.65 0.10 -13.08
N GLU A 214 12.20 1.36 -12.98
CA GLU A 214 12.76 2.33 -12.03
C GLU A 214 12.42 1.97 -10.58
N LEU A 215 11.20 1.49 -10.34
CA LEU A 215 10.72 1.09 -9.02
C LEU A 215 11.59 -0.01 -8.40
N LYS A 216 12.13 -0.95 -9.19
CA LYS A 216 13.06 -1.98 -8.68
C LYS A 216 14.33 -1.38 -8.06
N LYS A 217 14.83 -0.26 -8.59
CA LYS A 217 16.02 0.43 -8.06
C LYS A 217 15.69 1.13 -6.74
N VAL A 218 14.57 1.84 -6.71
CA VAL A 218 14.10 2.61 -5.55
C VAL A 218 13.76 1.70 -4.37
N VAL A 219 13.04 0.60 -4.62
CA VAL A 219 12.58 -0.35 -3.59
C VAL A 219 13.75 -0.98 -2.81
N GLY A 220 14.91 -1.16 -3.45
CA GLY A 220 16.10 -1.72 -2.81
C GLY A 220 16.82 -0.77 -1.85
N SER A 221 16.62 0.54 -2.00
CA SER A 221 17.25 1.58 -1.16
C SER A 221 16.29 2.21 -0.14
N ALA A 222 14.99 1.95 -0.26
CA ALA A 222 13.96 2.50 0.61
C ALA A 222 13.99 1.92 2.04
N ASP A 223 13.86 2.79 3.05
CA ASP A 223 13.69 2.40 4.45
C ASP A 223 12.22 2.08 4.79
N TRP A 224 11.86 0.81 4.64
CA TRP A 224 10.52 0.30 4.94
C TRP A 224 10.12 0.32 6.42
N SER A 225 11.04 0.70 7.32
CA SER A 225 10.74 0.90 8.74
C SER A 225 10.21 2.30 9.05
N SER A 226 10.45 3.27 8.15
CA SER A 226 10.10 4.66 8.35
C SER A 226 8.62 4.96 8.01
N PRO A 227 7.89 5.66 8.90
CA PRO A 227 6.55 6.17 8.60
C PRO A 227 6.50 7.10 7.37
N HIS A 228 7.62 7.73 7.02
CA HIS A 228 7.70 8.66 5.89
C HIS A 228 7.33 7.99 4.57
N ILE A 229 7.76 6.75 4.38
CA ILE A 229 7.49 5.96 3.18
C ILE A 229 6.10 5.34 3.23
N SER A 230 5.66 4.90 4.41
CA SER A 230 4.41 4.15 4.54
C SER A 230 3.17 5.05 4.51
N LEU A 231 3.22 6.23 5.14
CA LEU A 231 2.07 7.16 5.26
C LEU A 231 1.47 7.57 3.91
N PRO A 232 2.25 7.92 2.86
CA PRO A 232 1.69 8.19 1.53
C PRO A 232 0.95 6.99 0.94
N LEU A 233 1.48 5.76 1.12
CA LEU A 233 0.84 4.53 0.64
C LEU A 233 -0.50 4.28 1.34
N TYR A 234 -0.56 4.44 2.66
CA TYR A 234 -1.81 4.32 3.43
C TYR A 234 -2.84 5.37 3.00
N SER A 235 -2.40 6.62 2.87
CA SER A 235 -3.26 7.75 2.52
C SER A 235 -3.87 7.60 1.14
N LEU A 236 -3.11 7.07 0.17
CA LEU A 236 -3.63 6.81 -1.17
C LEU A 236 -4.59 5.62 -1.20
N PHE A 237 -4.30 4.55 -0.43
CA PHE A 237 -5.15 3.36 -0.37
C PHE A 237 -6.53 3.68 0.21
N LEU A 238 -6.56 4.32 1.38
CA LEU A 238 -7.78 4.61 2.14
C LEU A 238 -8.51 5.87 1.66
N GLY A 239 -7.81 6.78 0.97
CA GLY A 239 -8.33 8.11 0.66
C GLY A 239 -8.37 9.03 1.88
N THR A 240 -9.03 10.18 1.75
CA THR A 240 -9.09 11.19 2.83
C THR A 240 -10.08 10.77 3.92
N GLN A 241 -9.55 10.29 5.05
CA GLN A 241 -10.34 9.85 6.21
C GLN A 241 -10.68 10.99 7.20
N ALA A 242 -10.03 12.15 7.08
CA ALA A 242 -10.22 13.26 8.02
C ALA A 242 -11.56 13.99 7.80
N LYS A 243 -12.39 14.07 8.86
CA LYS A 243 -13.70 14.77 8.83
C LYS A 243 -13.59 16.28 8.59
N ASN A 244 -12.45 16.89 8.91
CA ASN A 244 -12.21 18.34 8.83
C ASN A 244 -11.77 18.83 7.44
N VAL A 245 -11.70 17.95 6.43
CA VAL A 245 -11.31 18.34 5.07
C VAL A 245 -12.55 18.76 4.29
N LYS A 246 -12.46 19.94 3.64
CA LYS A 246 -13.51 20.46 2.75
C LYS A 246 -13.91 19.38 1.74
N PRO A 247 -15.21 19.25 1.40
CA PRO A 247 -15.69 18.20 0.50
C PRO A 247 -14.96 18.18 -0.86
N GLU A 248 -14.59 19.36 -1.37
CA GLU A 248 -13.83 19.54 -2.62
C GLU A 248 -12.40 18.96 -2.59
N ASN A 249 -11.84 18.76 -1.40
CA ASN A 249 -10.48 18.25 -1.19
C ASN A 249 -10.48 16.78 -0.72
N LYS A 250 -11.65 16.14 -0.59
CA LYS A 250 -11.72 14.73 -0.21
C LYS A 250 -11.31 13.85 -1.38
N LYS A 251 -10.31 12.99 -1.16
CA LYS A 251 -9.87 11.97 -2.11
C LYS A 251 -10.64 10.68 -1.86
N SER A 252 -11.20 10.11 -2.92
CA SER A 252 -11.84 8.79 -2.88
C SER A 252 -10.78 7.67 -2.75
N PRO A 253 -11.13 6.50 -2.18
CA PRO A 253 -10.20 5.37 -2.06
C PRO A 253 -9.68 4.87 -3.41
N ALA A 254 -8.52 4.20 -3.40
CA ALA A 254 -7.89 3.69 -4.61
C ALA A 254 -8.73 2.62 -5.34
N ASN A 255 -8.59 2.54 -6.66
CA ASN A 255 -9.17 1.47 -7.47
C ASN A 255 -8.44 0.13 -7.25
N THR A 256 -9.05 -0.98 -7.69
CA THR A 256 -8.49 -2.34 -7.48
C THR A 256 -7.05 -2.51 -8.02
N ARG A 257 -6.72 -1.90 -9.17
CA ARG A 257 -5.39 -2.02 -9.79
C ARG A 257 -4.31 -1.32 -8.98
N ILE A 258 -4.58 -0.10 -8.53
CA ILE A 258 -3.69 0.67 -7.65
C ILE A 258 -3.58 -0.03 -6.29
N ARG A 259 -4.69 -0.53 -5.71
CA ARG A 259 -4.68 -1.29 -4.45
C ARG A 259 -3.75 -2.51 -4.52
N LEU A 260 -3.77 -3.27 -5.63
CA LEU A 260 -2.88 -4.42 -5.81
C LEU A 260 -1.40 -4.03 -5.74
N LYS A 261 -1.00 -2.96 -6.45
CA LYS A 261 0.38 -2.46 -6.43
C LYS A 261 0.74 -1.89 -5.06
N LEU A 262 -0.10 -1.02 -4.49
CA LEU A 262 0.10 -0.46 -3.15
C LEU A 262 0.29 -1.55 -2.09
N LEU A 263 -0.61 -2.53 -2.04
CA LEU A 263 -0.56 -3.60 -1.04
C LEU A 263 0.66 -4.50 -1.21
N THR A 264 1.10 -4.74 -2.44
CA THR A 264 2.37 -5.46 -2.72
C THR A 264 3.57 -4.78 -2.07
N HIS A 265 3.61 -3.45 -2.07
CA HIS A 265 4.69 -2.69 -1.43
C HIS A 265 4.47 -2.52 0.08
N LEU A 266 3.23 -2.37 0.54
CA LEU A 266 2.91 -2.37 1.98
C LEU A 266 3.34 -3.68 2.66
N CYS A 267 3.32 -4.82 1.97
CA CYS A 267 3.90 -6.07 2.47
C CYS A 267 5.38 -5.97 2.84
N ARG A 268 6.14 -4.98 2.37
CA ARG A 268 7.57 -4.81 2.73
C ARG A 268 7.77 -3.98 3.99
N VAL A 269 6.73 -3.29 4.46
CA VAL A 269 6.77 -2.42 5.64
C VAL A 269 7.07 -3.23 6.90
N THR A 270 7.90 -2.66 7.78
CA THR A 270 8.28 -3.27 9.05
C THR A 270 8.27 -2.24 10.19
N GLY A 271 8.31 -2.71 11.44
CA GLY A 271 8.55 -1.87 12.62
C GLY A 271 7.59 -0.67 12.75
N THR A 272 8.14 0.54 12.79
CA THR A 272 7.39 1.79 12.94
C THR A 272 6.61 2.21 11.70
N GLY A 273 6.85 1.60 10.55
CA GLY A 273 6.11 1.88 9.33
C GLY A 273 4.67 1.37 9.38
N PHE A 274 4.31 0.48 10.31
CA PHE A 274 2.92 0.10 10.55
C PHE A 274 2.15 1.21 11.27
N ILE A 275 1.20 1.82 10.56
CA ILE A 275 0.39 2.91 11.10
C ILE A 275 -0.96 2.36 11.60
N PHE A 276 -1.15 2.34 12.92
CA PHE A 276 -2.41 1.92 13.54
C PHE A 276 -3.35 3.12 13.72
N PRO A 277 -4.68 2.98 13.51
CA PRO A 277 -5.41 1.76 13.13
C PRO A 277 -5.47 1.49 11.61
N GLN A 278 -4.84 2.34 10.78
CA GLN A 278 -4.96 2.33 9.31
C GLN A 278 -4.53 1.00 8.68
N CYS A 279 -3.50 0.33 9.20
CA CYS A 279 -3.04 -0.96 8.70
C CYS A 279 -4.09 -2.06 8.81
N ILE A 280 -4.83 -2.11 9.92
CA ILE A 280 -5.93 -3.07 10.11
C ILE A 280 -7.11 -2.73 9.21
N GLN A 281 -7.40 -1.45 9.02
CA GLN A 281 -8.43 -1.01 8.06
C GLN A 281 -8.09 -1.47 6.63
N ILE A 282 -6.85 -1.32 6.18
CA ILE A 282 -6.42 -1.82 4.87
C ILE A 282 -6.61 -3.34 4.76
N VAL A 283 -6.26 -4.10 5.80
CA VAL A 283 -6.47 -5.55 5.83
C VAL A 283 -7.95 -5.88 5.64
N PHE A 284 -8.85 -5.29 6.43
CA PHE A 284 -10.28 -5.60 6.32
C PHE A 284 -10.93 -5.08 5.04
N ASP A 285 -10.57 -3.90 4.56
CA ASP A 285 -11.04 -3.37 3.28
C ASP A 285 -10.56 -4.25 2.10
N SER A 286 -9.40 -4.88 2.23
CA SER A 286 -8.87 -5.81 1.21
C SER A 286 -9.51 -7.19 1.29
N LEU A 287 -9.87 -7.67 2.48
CA LEU A 287 -10.48 -8.98 2.70
C LEU A 287 -11.99 -8.99 2.42
N TYR A 288 -12.71 -7.98 2.88
CA TYR A 288 -14.18 -7.91 2.88
C TYR A 288 -14.77 -6.79 2.03
N GLY A 289 -13.94 -5.90 1.48
CA GLY A 289 -14.43 -4.75 0.72
C GLY A 289 -15.07 -5.14 -0.62
N SER A 290 -15.96 -4.26 -1.12
CA SER A 290 -16.68 -4.42 -2.39
C SER A 290 -15.77 -4.59 -3.62
N HIS A 291 -14.54 -4.07 -3.55
CA HIS A 291 -13.54 -4.14 -4.63
C HIS A 291 -12.47 -5.23 -4.41
N SER A 292 -12.72 -6.19 -3.51
CA SER A 292 -11.81 -7.29 -3.21
C SER A 292 -11.76 -8.31 -4.36
N ASN A 293 -10.62 -8.98 -4.50
CA ASN A 293 -10.42 -10.12 -5.40
C ASN A 293 -9.47 -11.14 -4.75
N THR A 294 -9.39 -12.35 -5.31
CA THR A 294 -8.54 -13.46 -4.83
C THR A 294 -7.09 -13.00 -4.58
N ARG A 295 -6.50 -12.23 -5.50
CA ARG A 295 -5.12 -11.76 -5.37
C ARG A 295 -4.94 -10.71 -4.26
N LEU A 296 -5.91 -9.82 -4.07
CA LEU A 296 -5.94 -8.85 -2.97
C LEU A 296 -6.06 -9.55 -1.63
N LYS A 297 -6.88 -10.61 -1.55
CA LYS A 297 -7.00 -11.42 -0.32
C LYS A 297 -5.66 -12.08 0.03
N THR A 298 -4.99 -12.71 -0.93
CA THR A 298 -3.65 -13.29 -0.70
C THR A 298 -2.65 -12.24 -0.21
N LEU A 299 -2.62 -11.06 -0.84
CA LEU A 299 -1.76 -9.96 -0.41
C LEU A 299 -2.12 -9.43 0.98
N ALA A 300 -3.41 -9.36 1.32
CA ALA A 300 -3.89 -8.91 2.62
C ALA A 300 -3.52 -9.89 3.74
N LEU A 301 -3.59 -11.20 3.47
CA LEU A 301 -3.13 -12.24 4.40
C LEU A 301 -1.61 -12.18 4.59
N ASN A 302 -0.84 -12.02 3.51
CA ASN A 302 0.61 -11.80 3.61
C ASN A 302 0.95 -10.55 4.43
N PHE A 303 0.23 -9.44 4.19
CA PHE A 303 0.40 -8.20 4.96
C PHE A 303 0.03 -8.40 6.43
N SER A 304 -1.06 -9.13 6.72
CA SER A 304 -1.46 -9.51 8.08
C SER A 304 -0.37 -10.33 8.78
N GLY A 305 0.25 -11.28 8.07
CA GLY A 305 1.40 -12.04 8.58
C GLY A 305 2.58 -11.15 8.94
N ASN A 306 2.88 -10.14 8.12
CA ASN A 306 3.97 -9.21 8.40
C ASN A 306 3.66 -8.27 9.58
N ILE A 307 2.40 -7.86 9.74
CA ILE A 307 1.93 -7.15 10.94
C ILE A 307 2.16 -8.04 12.17
N ILE A 308 1.72 -9.31 12.13
CA ILE A 308 1.87 -10.25 13.24
C ILE A 308 3.34 -10.52 13.59
N ARG A 309 4.25 -10.54 12.61
CA ARG A 309 5.68 -10.79 12.83
C ARG A 309 6.45 -9.56 13.32
N TYR A 310 6.22 -8.41 12.71
CA TYR A 310 7.14 -7.26 12.81
C TYR A 310 6.54 -6.01 13.45
N ALA A 311 5.23 -5.96 13.72
CA ALA A 311 4.63 -4.82 14.42
C ALA A 311 5.03 -4.78 15.90
N LYS A 312 5.00 -3.59 16.51
CA LYS A 312 5.21 -3.42 17.96
C LYS A 312 4.09 -4.10 18.76
N GLU A 313 4.47 -4.79 19.83
CA GLU A 313 3.56 -5.60 20.64
C GLU A 313 2.46 -4.77 21.30
N GLU A 314 2.79 -3.59 21.83
CA GLU A 314 1.82 -2.68 22.46
C GLU A 314 0.71 -2.23 21.50
N SER A 315 1.08 -1.84 20.27
CA SER A 315 0.14 -1.36 19.26
C SER A 315 -0.73 -2.50 18.72
N LEU A 316 -0.10 -3.64 18.42
CA LEU A 316 -0.81 -4.82 17.92
C LEU A 316 -1.72 -5.45 18.99
N GLY A 317 -1.28 -5.50 20.24
CA GLY A 317 -2.04 -6.09 21.34
C GLY A 317 -3.41 -5.43 21.55
N ARG A 318 -3.52 -4.11 21.32
CA ARG A 318 -4.80 -3.37 21.39
C ARG A 318 -5.81 -3.79 20.31
N VAL A 319 -5.33 -4.26 19.15
CA VAL A 319 -6.18 -4.62 18.00
C VAL A 319 -6.18 -6.13 17.71
N ALA A 320 -5.38 -6.91 18.43
CA ALA A 320 -5.25 -8.36 18.26
C ALA A 320 -6.58 -9.11 18.39
N PRO A 321 -7.49 -8.80 19.35
CA PRO A 321 -8.80 -9.45 19.41
C PRO A 321 -9.68 -9.18 18.18
N VAL A 322 -9.61 -7.96 17.64
CA VAL A 322 -10.36 -7.56 16.44
C VAL A 322 -9.80 -8.29 15.22
N LEU A 323 -8.48 -8.38 15.10
CA LEU A 323 -7.83 -9.12 14.03
C LEU A 323 -8.17 -10.62 14.10
N LEU A 324 -8.16 -11.23 15.29
CA LEU A 324 -8.55 -12.63 15.50
C LEU A 324 -9.99 -12.87 15.02
N SER A 325 -10.95 -12.05 15.46
CA SER A 325 -12.35 -12.18 15.07
C SER A 325 -12.54 -12.06 13.55
N GLY A 326 -11.83 -11.12 12.91
CA GLY A 326 -11.79 -11.02 11.45
C GLY A 326 -11.27 -12.31 10.81
N LEU A 327 -10.09 -12.80 11.19
CA LEU A 327 -9.52 -14.02 10.63
C LEU A 327 -10.43 -15.25 10.85
N GLN A 328 -11.05 -15.40 12.02
CA GLN A 328 -12.01 -16.48 12.30
C GLN A 328 -13.25 -16.40 11.38
N LYS A 329 -13.75 -15.20 11.10
CA LYS A 329 -14.85 -15.01 10.15
C LYS A 329 -14.42 -15.41 8.73
N LEU A 330 -13.20 -15.04 8.32
CA LEU A 330 -12.70 -15.34 6.98
C LEU A 330 -12.65 -16.85 6.68
N ILE A 331 -12.33 -17.68 7.68
CA ILE A 331 -12.30 -19.15 7.55
C ILE A 331 -13.62 -19.73 7.03
N LYS A 332 -14.76 -19.09 7.33
CA LYS A 332 -16.09 -19.56 6.94
C LYS A 332 -16.52 -19.10 5.54
N GLU A 333 -15.90 -18.03 5.03
CA GLU A 333 -16.36 -17.31 3.83
C GLU A 333 -15.40 -17.44 2.63
N CYS A 334 -14.22 -18.02 2.82
CA CYS A 334 -13.16 -18.09 1.82
C CYS A 334 -12.97 -19.47 1.18
N ASP A 335 -12.30 -19.46 0.04
CA ASP A 335 -11.75 -20.61 -0.65
C ASP A 335 -10.61 -21.26 0.17
N GLU A 336 -10.37 -22.56 -0.09
CA GLU A 336 -9.43 -23.39 0.68
C GLU A 336 -8.02 -22.80 0.77
N VAL A 337 -7.53 -22.15 -0.29
CA VAL A 337 -6.19 -21.53 -0.32
C VAL A 337 -6.07 -20.42 0.72
N HIS A 338 -7.04 -19.50 0.76
CA HIS A 338 -7.05 -18.42 1.75
C HIS A 338 -7.40 -18.95 3.14
N GLN A 339 -8.23 -19.99 3.22
CA GLN A 339 -8.59 -20.64 4.47
C GLN A 339 -7.34 -21.19 5.19
N GLY A 340 -6.51 -21.95 4.48
CA GLY A 340 -5.29 -22.51 5.05
C GLY A 340 -4.28 -21.44 5.49
N GLN A 341 -4.07 -20.39 4.68
CA GLN A 341 -3.26 -19.23 5.09
C GLN A 341 -3.81 -18.56 6.35
N THR A 342 -5.12 -18.45 6.47
CA THR A 342 -5.79 -17.84 7.63
C THR A 342 -5.56 -18.65 8.90
N TYR A 343 -5.62 -19.99 8.82
CA TYR A 343 -5.29 -20.87 9.95
C TYR A 343 -3.85 -20.68 10.44
N VAL A 344 -2.89 -20.54 9.52
CA VAL A 344 -1.49 -20.27 9.89
C VAL A 344 -1.40 -18.93 10.63
N LEU A 345 -2.05 -17.88 10.13
CA LEU A 345 -2.02 -16.54 10.73
C LEU A 345 -2.68 -16.49 12.11
N ILE A 346 -3.81 -17.17 12.31
CA ILE A 346 -4.46 -17.26 13.63
C ILE A 346 -3.51 -17.94 14.63
N GLY A 347 -2.86 -19.04 14.22
CA GLY A 347 -1.89 -19.74 15.06
C GLY A 347 -0.71 -18.84 15.46
N MET A 348 -0.16 -18.10 14.50
CA MET A 348 0.91 -17.13 14.75
C MET A 348 0.47 -15.97 15.67
N LEU A 349 -0.74 -15.44 15.49
CA LEU A 349 -1.29 -14.39 16.33
C LEU A 349 -1.50 -14.87 17.76
N ALA A 350 -2.06 -16.07 17.92
CA ALA A 350 -2.27 -16.72 19.20
C ALA A 350 -0.95 -16.98 19.94
N GLN A 351 0.06 -17.51 19.26
CA GLN A 351 1.38 -17.71 19.84
C GLN A 351 1.96 -16.41 20.40
N ARG A 352 1.78 -15.29 19.68
CA ARG A 352 2.28 -13.98 20.09
C ARG A 352 1.47 -13.35 21.22
N PHE A 353 0.15 -13.54 21.23
CA PHE A 353 -0.74 -13.03 22.27
C PHE A 353 -1.55 -14.17 22.89
N PRO A 354 -0.97 -15.01 23.76
CA PRO A 354 -1.69 -16.17 24.28
C PRO A 354 -2.99 -15.85 25.01
N LYS A 355 -3.02 -14.72 25.71
CA LYS A 355 -4.16 -14.28 26.55
C LYS A 355 -5.46 -14.10 25.75
N ILE A 356 -5.40 -13.82 24.45
CA ILE A 356 -6.63 -13.60 23.65
C ILE A 356 -7.35 -14.91 23.29
N VAL A 357 -6.66 -16.05 23.32
CA VAL A 357 -7.24 -17.36 22.96
C VAL A 357 -7.21 -18.37 24.11
N TYR A 358 -6.56 -18.05 25.23
CA TYR A 358 -6.29 -19.01 26.31
C TYR A 358 -7.52 -19.79 26.79
N HIS A 359 -8.69 -19.14 26.88
CA HIS A 359 -9.92 -19.79 27.33
C HIS A 359 -10.79 -20.37 26.19
N ASP A 360 -10.41 -20.16 24.93
CA ASP A 360 -11.21 -20.55 23.77
C ASP A 360 -10.91 -21.99 23.33
N VAL A 361 -11.38 -22.98 24.11
CA VAL A 361 -11.24 -24.40 23.73
C VAL A 361 -11.97 -24.72 22.42
N GLY A 362 -13.01 -23.95 22.08
CA GLY A 362 -13.76 -24.09 20.82
C GLY A 362 -12.88 -23.82 19.59
N LEU A 363 -11.91 -22.91 19.70
CA LEU A 363 -10.94 -22.67 18.64
C LEU A 363 -10.05 -23.91 18.40
N LEU A 364 -9.58 -24.58 19.44
CA LEU A 364 -8.82 -25.84 19.29
C LEU A 364 -9.66 -26.93 18.63
N GLU A 365 -10.91 -27.09 19.05
CA GLU A 365 -11.84 -28.04 18.44
C GLU A 365 -12.07 -27.74 16.96
N MET A 366 -12.24 -26.47 16.60
CA MET A 366 -12.39 -26.03 15.21
C MET A 366 -11.20 -26.44 14.34
N TYR A 367 -9.96 -26.27 14.83
CA TYR A 367 -8.77 -26.70 14.08
C TYR A 367 -8.74 -28.21 13.86
N PHE A 368 -9.01 -29.01 14.90
CA PHE A 368 -9.01 -30.47 14.77
C PHE A 368 -10.10 -30.97 13.82
N THR A 369 -11.33 -30.48 13.98
CA THR A 369 -12.47 -30.89 13.15
C THR A 369 -12.27 -30.48 11.69
N ASN A 370 -11.72 -29.30 11.43
CA ASN A 370 -11.44 -28.88 10.06
C ASN A 370 -10.22 -29.59 9.47
N MET A 371 -9.25 -30.01 10.29
CA MET A 371 -8.14 -30.85 9.84
C MET A 371 -8.59 -32.26 9.41
N GLU A 372 -9.55 -32.86 10.13
CA GLU A 372 -10.13 -34.17 9.78
C GLU A 372 -10.84 -34.15 8.43
N ASN A 373 -11.60 -33.08 8.16
CA ASN A 373 -12.43 -32.98 6.95
C ASN A 373 -11.71 -32.34 5.75
N ALA A 374 -10.53 -31.74 5.95
CA ALA A 374 -9.79 -31.05 4.90
C ALA A 374 -9.10 -32.01 3.93
N ASN A 375 -8.88 -31.54 2.70
CA ASN A 375 -8.01 -32.19 1.73
C ASN A 375 -6.53 -32.17 2.18
N PRO A 376 -5.63 -32.97 1.56
CA PRO A 376 -4.25 -33.09 2.02
C PRO A 376 -3.47 -31.76 2.11
N ASP A 377 -3.65 -30.85 1.15
CA ASP A 377 -2.92 -29.59 1.10
C ASP A 377 -3.38 -28.60 2.18
N LEU A 378 -4.70 -28.42 2.33
CA LEU A 378 -5.28 -27.59 3.38
C LEU A 378 -4.94 -28.15 4.76
N ARG A 379 -4.94 -29.48 4.91
CA ARG A 379 -4.60 -30.16 6.16
C ARG A 379 -3.18 -29.82 6.65
N LEU A 380 -2.21 -29.72 5.74
CA LEU A 380 -0.84 -29.26 6.05
C LEU A 380 -0.82 -27.86 6.64
N GLN A 381 -1.57 -26.93 6.05
CA GLN A 381 -1.64 -25.55 6.54
C GLN A 381 -2.39 -25.45 7.88
N ILE A 382 -3.49 -26.21 8.06
CA ILE A 382 -4.20 -26.27 9.34
C ILE A 382 -3.30 -26.83 10.43
N ARG A 383 -2.51 -27.88 10.14
CA ARG A 383 -1.55 -28.44 11.10
C ARG A 383 -0.48 -27.42 11.48
N GLU A 384 0.11 -26.73 10.52
CA GLU A 384 1.10 -25.68 10.80
C GLU A 384 0.51 -24.60 11.72
N GLY A 385 -0.70 -24.12 11.40
CA GLY A 385 -1.42 -23.17 12.25
C GLY A 385 -1.71 -23.73 13.65
N LEU A 386 -2.14 -24.98 13.76
CA LEU A 386 -2.43 -25.62 15.06
C LEU A 386 -1.18 -25.74 15.93
N LEU A 387 -0.04 -26.11 15.34
CA LEU A 387 1.22 -26.24 16.08
C LEU A 387 1.71 -24.90 16.65
N ASN A 388 1.42 -23.77 15.99
CA ASN A 388 1.64 -22.45 16.56
C ASN A 388 0.58 -22.09 17.61
N LEU A 389 -0.70 -22.45 17.35
CA LEU A 389 -1.82 -22.19 18.25
C LEU A 389 -1.64 -22.84 19.62
N ILE A 390 -1.24 -24.11 19.69
CA ILE A 390 -1.12 -24.85 20.96
C ILE A 390 -0.11 -24.24 21.93
N LEU A 391 0.87 -23.47 21.42
CA LEU A 391 1.82 -22.74 22.25
C LEU A 391 1.14 -21.65 23.08
N ALA A 392 -0.05 -21.20 22.69
CA ALA A 392 -0.87 -20.25 23.43
C ALA A 392 -1.68 -20.88 24.58
N TYR A 393 -1.77 -22.21 24.65
CA TYR A 393 -2.62 -22.93 25.62
C TYR A 393 -1.86 -23.57 26.77
N LYS A 394 -0.52 -23.48 26.77
CA LYS A 394 0.32 -24.09 27.80
C LYS A 394 -0.11 -23.73 29.21
N TYR A 395 -0.02 -24.69 30.11
CA TYR A 395 -0.40 -24.54 31.51
C TYR A 395 0.36 -23.40 32.22
N ASP A 396 1.59 -23.07 31.79
CA ASP A 396 2.49 -22.10 32.40
C ASP A 396 2.18 -20.63 32.06
N ILE A 397 1.32 -20.37 31.07
CA ILE A 397 1.00 -19.01 30.61
C ILE A 397 0.14 -18.26 31.62
N LEU A 398 -0.85 -18.94 32.21
CA LEU A 398 -1.70 -18.43 33.28
C LEU A 398 -1.87 -19.53 34.33
N PRO A 399 -0.86 -19.78 35.19
CA PRO A 399 -0.87 -20.90 36.13
C PRO A 399 -2.08 -20.90 37.08
N GLU A 400 -2.51 -19.72 37.53
CA GLU A 400 -3.66 -19.56 38.43
C GLU A 400 -5.00 -19.89 37.76
N GLU A 401 -5.07 -19.77 36.43
CA GLU A 401 -6.29 -20.03 35.65
C GLU A 401 -6.18 -21.30 34.80
N ALA A 402 -5.13 -22.09 34.98
CA ALA A 402 -4.79 -23.19 34.09
C ALA A 402 -5.93 -24.23 33.98
N ASP A 403 -6.52 -24.59 35.12
CA ASP A 403 -7.65 -25.52 35.24
C ASP A 403 -8.94 -24.86 35.74
N LYS A 404 -9.05 -23.53 35.59
CA LYS A 404 -10.29 -22.82 35.87
C LYS A 404 -11.42 -23.41 35.01
N ASP A 405 -12.57 -23.65 35.62
CA ASP A 405 -13.75 -24.26 34.98
C ASP A 405 -13.50 -25.65 34.35
N GLY A 406 -12.47 -26.38 34.81
CA GLY A 406 -12.12 -27.71 34.28
C GLY A 406 -11.53 -27.68 32.87
N ARG A 407 -10.93 -26.54 32.47
CA ARG A 407 -10.37 -26.30 31.13
C ARG A 407 -9.40 -27.41 30.69
N LEU A 408 -8.48 -27.84 31.57
CA LEU A 408 -7.50 -28.88 31.18
C LEU A 408 -8.20 -30.21 30.92
N ASN A 409 -9.25 -30.53 31.67
CA ASN A 409 -10.03 -31.74 31.47
C ASN A 409 -10.81 -31.68 30.14
N LEU A 410 -11.39 -30.53 29.79
CA LEU A 410 -12.04 -30.32 28.49
C LEU A 410 -11.06 -30.54 27.33
N ILE A 411 -9.86 -29.94 27.41
CA ILE A 411 -8.81 -30.12 26.40
C ILE A 411 -8.36 -31.59 26.34
N TYR A 412 -8.23 -32.25 27.49
CA TYR A 412 -7.83 -33.66 27.56
C TYR A 412 -8.83 -34.57 26.84
N VAL A 413 -10.13 -34.40 27.11
CA VAL A 413 -11.21 -35.18 26.47
C VAL A 413 -11.24 -34.93 24.97
N LEU A 414 -11.14 -33.66 24.54
CA LEU A 414 -11.06 -33.30 23.13
C LEU A 414 -9.91 -34.02 22.43
N VAL A 415 -8.69 -33.89 22.96
CA VAL A 415 -7.51 -34.47 22.32
C VAL A 415 -7.56 -36.00 22.33
N ARG A 416 -8.07 -36.62 23.40
CA ARG A 416 -8.28 -38.07 23.45
C ARG A 416 -9.20 -38.55 22.33
N CYS A 417 -10.30 -37.83 22.05
CA CYS A 417 -11.19 -38.17 20.95
C CYS A 417 -10.47 -38.08 19.59
N LYS A 418 -9.72 -37.00 19.37
CA LYS A 418 -9.01 -36.76 18.10
C LYS A 418 -7.82 -37.70 17.87
N MET A 419 -7.22 -38.24 18.93
CA MET A 419 -6.17 -39.27 18.82
C MET A 419 -6.68 -40.62 18.35
N SER A 420 -7.99 -40.86 18.36
CA SER A 420 -8.61 -42.06 17.77
C SER A 420 -9.04 -41.87 16.32
N SER A 421 -8.72 -40.73 15.70
CA SER A 421 -9.08 -40.42 14.32
C SER A 421 -8.35 -41.34 13.32
N GLU A 422 -9.00 -41.68 12.21
CA GLU A 422 -8.39 -42.48 11.13
C GLU A 422 -7.22 -41.74 10.46
N GLU A 423 -7.29 -40.41 10.45
CA GLU A 423 -6.29 -39.54 9.82
C GLU A 423 -5.02 -39.41 10.68
N PRO A 424 -3.85 -39.92 10.22
CA PRO A 424 -2.61 -39.92 11.00
C PRO A 424 -2.15 -38.53 11.43
N MET A 425 -2.44 -37.52 10.62
CA MET A 425 -2.01 -36.14 10.86
C MET A 425 -2.75 -35.49 12.02
N VAL A 426 -3.99 -35.90 12.25
CA VAL A 426 -4.82 -35.47 13.37
C VAL A 426 -4.30 -36.14 14.65
N ARG A 427 -3.98 -37.43 14.58
CA ARG A 427 -3.32 -38.15 15.69
C ARG A 427 -1.97 -37.53 16.06
N PHE A 428 -1.12 -37.24 15.07
CA PHE A 428 0.15 -36.52 15.26
C PHE A 428 -0.06 -35.19 15.98
N SER A 429 -1.03 -34.40 15.51
CA SER A 429 -1.33 -33.09 16.10
C SER A 429 -1.85 -33.24 17.53
N GLY A 430 -2.66 -34.27 17.81
CA GLY A 430 -3.11 -34.61 19.16
C GLY A 430 -1.96 -34.92 20.11
N VAL A 431 -1.00 -35.75 19.68
CA VAL A 431 0.24 -36.05 20.43
C VAL A 431 0.99 -34.76 20.77
N ARG A 432 1.21 -33.88 19.78
CA ARG A 432 1.88 -32.59 19.99
C ARG A 432 1.12 -31.69 20.95
N THR A 433 -0.21 -31.64 20.87
CA THR A 433 -1.07 -30.88 21.77
C THR A 433 -0.93 -31.37 23.21
N LEU A 434 -0.99 -32.69 23.46
CA LEU A 434 -0.79 -33.26 24.80
C LEU A 434 0.59 -32.92 25.37
N ALA A 435 1.63 -33.09 24.55
CA ALA A 435 3.02 -32.85 24.95
C ALA A 435 3.31 -31.37 25.24
N THR A 436 2.55 -30.45 24.66
CA THR A 436 2.80 -29.00 24.76
C THR A 436 1.95 -28.35 25.84
N ILE A 437 0.65 -28.68 25.92
CA ILE A 437 -0.30 -27.96 26.79
C ILE A 437 -0.17 -28.37 28.25
N PHE A 438 0.00 -29.67 28.51
CA PHE A 438 -0.08 -30.23 29.86
C PHE A 438 1.27 -30.20 30.58
N PRO A 439 1.28 -30.04 31.91
CA PRO A 439 2.51 -30.11 32.68
C PRO A 439 3.09 -31.53 32.69
N SER A 440 4.39 -31.60 32.96
CA SER A 440 5.17 -32.83 32.89
C SER A 440 4.85 -33.83 34.01
N ASP A 441 4.03 -33.48 34.97
CA ASP A 441 3.53 -34.34 36.06
C ASP A 441 2.11 -34.86 35.80
N HIS A 442 1.42 -34.36 34.77
CA HIS A 442 0.05 -34.74 34.46
C HIS A 442 -0.05 -36.20 33.98
N VAL A 443 -0.47 -37.10 34.86
CA VAL A 443 -0.52 -38.55 34.63
C VAL A 443 -1.41 -38.95 33.44
N PRO A 444 -2.63 -38.40 33.26
CA PRO A 444 -3.51 -38.81 32.16
C PRO A 444 -2.94 -38.51 30.77
N SER A 445 -2.25 -37.38 30.60
CA SER A 445 -1.62 -37.04 29.31
C SER A 445 -0.43 -37.94 29.02
N LYS A 446 0.41 -38.27 30.02
CA LYS A 446 1.51 -39.23 29.87
C LYS A 446 1.06 -40.61 29.47
N PHE A 447 -0.01 -41.11 30.09
CA PHE A 447 -0.57 -42.41 29.73
C PHE A 447 -0.99 -42.44 28.25
N LEU A 448 -1.66 -41.38 27.78
CA LEU A 448 -2.12 -41.31 26.40
C LEU A 448 -0.96 -41.14 25.40
N LEU A 449 0.10 -40.41 25.77
CA LEU A 449 1.36 -40.36 25.01
C LEU A 449 2.02 -41.74 24.94
N LEU A 450 2.00 -42.52 26.03
CA LEU A 450 2.57 -43.87 26.05
C LEU A 450 1.82 -44.79 25.08
N VAL A 451 0.49 -44.74 25.09
CA VAL A 451 -0.33 -45.49 24.13
C VAL A 451 0.00 -45.10 22.69
N ALA A 452 0.22 -43.81 22.42
CA ALA A 452 0.56 -43.32 21.08
C ALA A 452 1.94 -43.77 20.56
N THR A 453 2.85 -44.23 21.43
CA THR A 453 4.12 -44.85 20.99
C THR A 453 3.92 -46.15 20.21
N GLY A 454 2.74 -46.77 20.32
CA GLY A 454 2.35 -47.94 19.55
C GLY A 454 1.53 -47.63 18.29
N ASP A 455 1.48 -46.37 17.82
CA ASP A 455 0.74 -46.02 16.60
C ASP A 455 1.31 -46.74 15.36
N VAL A 456 0.43 -47.10 14.43
CA VAL A 456 0.78 -47.76 13.15
C VAL A 456 1.64 -46.84 12.27
N LYS A 457 1.59 -45.53 12.47
CA LYS A 457 2.37 -44.54 11.73
C LYS A 457 3.60 -44.09 12.51
N ASP A 458 4.76 -44.32 11.93
CA ASP A 458 6.08 -44.02 12.51
C ASP A 458 6.23 -42.55 12.95
N ASP A 459 5.71 -41.59 12.19
CA ASP A 459 5.78 -40.17 12.56
C ASP A 459 5.06 -39.86 13.88
N VAL A 460 3.93 -40.54 14.13
CA VAL A 460 3.13 -40.35 15.35
C VAL A 460 3.81 -41.02 16.53
N SER A 461 4.27 -42.26 16.35
CA SER A 461 4.94 -43.04 17.39
C SER A 461 6.28 -42.42 17.80
N ALA A 462 7.08 -41.96 16.83
CA ALA A 462 8.35 -41.28 17.08
C ALA A 462 8.16 -39.96 17.84
N GLU A 463 7.14 -39.17 17.50
CA GLU A 463 6.86 -37.92 18.19
C GLU A 463 6.36 -38.16 19.63
N ALA A 464 5.51 -39.16 19.84
CA ALA A 464 5.06 -39.56 21.17
C ALA A 464 6.24 -40.04 22.03
N TYR A 465 7.13 -40.84 21.46
CA TYR A 465 8.34 -41.30 22.12
C TYR A 465 9.25 -40.14 22.51
N LYS A 466 9.48 -39.19 21.58
CA LYS A 466 10.26 -37.99 21.82
C LYS A 466 9.67 -37.12 22.93
N ALA A 467 8.35 -37.01 23.01
CA ALA A 467 7.68 -36.25 24.07
C ALA A 467 7.87 -36.88 25.47
N LEU A 468 7.96 -38.21 25.56
CA LEU A 468 8.13 -38.92 26.84
C LEU A 468 9.59 -39.04 27.28
N TYR A 469 10.49 -39.36 26.35
CA TYR A 469 11.86 -39.77 26.66
C TYR A 469 12.92 -38.80 26.12
N GLY A 470 12.52 -37.77 25.36
CA GLY A 470 13.43 -36.87 24.67
C GLY A 470 13.94 -37.44 23.34
N THR A 471 14.77 -36.67 22.63
CA THR A 471 15.45 -37.14 21.42
C THR A 471 16.47 -38.21 21.77
N ARG A 472 16.42 -39.38 21.12
CA ARG A 472 17.53 -40.36 21.16
C ARG A 472 18.83 -39.60 20.88
N LYS A 473 19.72 -39.51 21.86
CA LYS A 473 21.13 -39.25 21.56
C LYS A 473 21.57 -40.44 20.72
N ASN A 474 21.99 -40.19 19.49
CA ASN A 474 22.79 -41.16 18.75
C ASN A 474 24.15 -41.21 19.46
N ASP A 475 24.21 -41.93 20.59
CA ASP A 475 25.47 -42.40 21.12
C ASP A 475 25.90 -43.53 20.18
N VAL A 476 26.61 -43.12 19.13
CA VAL A 476 27.46 -44.00 18.34
C VAL A 476 28.73 -44.17 19.17
N ASP A 477 28.79 -45.26 19.92
CA ASP A 477 30.04 -45.90 20.31
C ASP A 477 30.34 -47.06 19.36
#